data_AF-H9BQU8-F1
#
_entry.id   AF-H9BQU8-F1
#
_cell.length_a   1.000
_cell.length_b   1.000
_cell.length_c   1.000
_cell.angle_alpha   90.00
_cell.angle_beta   90.00
_cell.angle_gamma   90.00
#
_symmetry.space_group_name_H-M   'P 1'
#
loop_
_entity.id
_entity.type
_entity.pdbx_description
1 polymer ?
#
loop_
_entity_poly.entity_id
_entity_poly.type
_entity_poly.pdbx_seq_one_letter_code
_entity_poly.pdbx_strand_id
1 'polypeptide(L)'
;MESLEKILPSVIAVIFCLSLSACNYGIFDWNNQNIDKTRAYKLTEKCRVEQENIARNKLGAKYNDEVDIDIYILNMCIKNRNYKFESDPKYR
;
A
#
# COMPACT_ATOMS: atom_id res chain seq x y z
N MET A 1 -30.68 -23.14 35.59
CA MET A 1 -29.28 -23.15 35.11
C MET A 1 -29.15 -23.67 33.68
N GLU A 2 -29.91 -24.71 33.27
CA GLU A 2 -29.86 -25.26 31.89
C GLU A 2 -30.14 -24.27 30.74
N SER A 3 -30.93 -23.21 30.95
CA SER A 3 -31.22 -22.26 29.86
C SER A 3 -30.05 -21.31 29.58
N LEU A 4 -29.23 -20.99 30.58
CA LEU A 4 -28.10 -20.06 30.43
C LEU A 4 -26.97 -20.71 29.62
N GLU A 5 -26.71 -22.00 29.86
CA GLU A 5 -25.69 -22.78 29.14
C GLU A 5 -26.02 -22.97 27.66
N LYS A 6 -27.30 -23.02 27.30
CA LYS A 6 -27.77 -23.11 25.90
C LYS A 6 -27.71 -21.78 25.15
N ILE A 7 -27.82 -20.66 25.87
CA ILE A 7 -27.82 -19.31 25.28
C ILE A 7 -26.40 -18.77 25.13
N LEU A 8 -25.48 -19.17 26.02
CA LEU A 8 -24.07 -18.75 26.03
C LEU A 8 -23.33 -18.95 24.69
N PRO A 9 -23.38 -20.12 24.02
CA PRO A 9 -22.70 -20.29 22.74
C PRO A 9 -23.27 -19.40 21.63
N SER A 10 -24.58 -19.17 21.63
CA SER A 10 -25.24 -18.28 20.67
C SER A 10 -24.86 -16.82 20.88
N VAL A 11 -24.73 -16.37 22.13
CA VAL A 11 -24.27 -15.01 22.46
C VAL A 11 -22.81 -14.81 22.05
N ILE A 12 -21.94 -15.79 22.31
CA ILE A 12 -20.54 -15.74 21.88
C ILE A 12 -20.44 -15.69 20.35
N ALA A 13 -21.23 -16.48 19.62
CA ALA A 13 -21.28 -16.46 18.17
C ALA A 13 -21.73 -15.10 17.62
N VAL A 14 -22.74 -14.46 18.23
CA VAL A 14 -23.21 -13.12 17.85
C VAL A 14 -22.12 -12.06 18.08
N ILE A 15 -21.43 -12.10 19.22
CA ILE A 15 -20.33 -11.16 19.51
C ILE A 15 -19.17 -11.36 18.54
N PHE A 16 -18.85 -12.61 18.18
CA PHE A 16 -17.82 -12.94 17.20
C PHE A 16 -18.19 -12.45 15.79
N CYS A 17 -19.44 -12.66 15.37
CA CYS A 17 -19.94 -12.14 14.09
C CYS A 17 -19.94 -10.60 14.05
N LEU A 18 -20.34 -9.96 15.15
CA LEU A 18 -20.34 -8.50 15.25
C LEU A 18 -18.92 -7.92 15.22
N SER A 19 -17.97 -8.54 15.93
CA SER A 19 -16.56 -8.13 15.90
C SER A 19 -15.90 -8.36 14.53
N LEU A 20 -16.25 -9.44 13.81
CA LEU A 20 -15.84 -9.65 12.42
C LEU A 20 -16.48 -8.65 11.45
N SER A 21 -17.76 -8.29 11.66
CA SER A 21 -18.46 -7.30 10.83
C SER A 21 -18.00 -5.85 11.09
N ALA A 22 -17.46 -5.57 12.28
CA ALA A 22 -16.90 -4.28 12.65
C ALA A 22 -15.56 -3.96 11.95
N CYS A 23 -14.98 -4.91 11.22
CA CYS A 23 -13.72 -4.72 10.50
C CYS A 23 -13.85 -4.04 9.13
N ASN A 24 -15.00 -3.46 8.76
CA ASN A 24 -15.19 -2.98 7.38
C ASN A 24 -15.63 -1.53 7.19
N TYR A 25 -15.60 -0.68 8.23
CA TYR A 25 -15.87 0.76 8.06
C TYR A 25 -14.99 1.62 8.97
N GLY A 26 -13.72 1.80 8.59
CA GLY A 26 -12.84 2.84 9.13
C GLY A 26 -11.37 2.45 9.33
N ILE A 27 -10.47 3.39 9.00
CA ILE A 27 -8.99 3.45 9.16
C ILE A 27 -8.17 2.26 8.60
N PHE A 28 -8.68 1.03 8.64
CA PHE A 28 -8.10 -0.21 8.12
C PHE A 28 -8.92 -0.78 6.96
N ASP A 29 -9.53 0.08 6.15
CA ASP A 29 -10.08 -0.35 4.87
C ASP A 29 -8.92 -0.72 3.95
N TRP A 30 -8.61 -2.02 3.88
CA TRP A 30 -7.61 -2.57 2.96
C TRP A 30 -7.96 -2.24 1.50
N ASN A 31 -9.23 -2.00 1.21
CA ASN A 31 -9.75 -1.56 -0.06
C ASN A 31 -10.24 -0.10 0.01
N ASN A 32 -9.45 0.78 0.65
CA ASN A 32 -9.74 2.20 0.70
C ASN A 32 -9.86 2.74 -0.73
N GLN A 33 -11.09 2.84 -1.23
CA GLN A 33 -11.44 3.25 -2.58
C GLN A 33 -11.02 4.69 -2.92
N ASN A 34 -10.43 5.39 -1.95
CA ASN A 34 -9.94 6.76 -2.07
C ASN A 34 -8.44 6.88 -1.77
N ILE A 35 -7.69 5.78 -1.71
CA ILE A 35 -6.23 5.83 -1.48
C ILE A 35 -5.54 6.71 -2.53
N ASP A 36 -6.00 6.63 -3.77
CA ASP A 36 -5.60 7.43 -4.93
C ASP A 36 -5.84 8.95 -4.72
N LYS A 37 -6.84 9.30 -3.92
CA LYS A 37 -7.17 10.69 -3.60
C LYS A 37 -6.28 11.26 -2.49
N THR A 38 -5.60 10.42 -1.72
CA THR A 38 -4.74 10.87 -0.63
C THR A 38 -3.54 11.66 -1.15
N ARG A 39 -3.15 12.71 -0.42
CA ARG A 39 -1.95 13.50 -0.76
C ARG A 39 -0.70 12.63 -0.80
N ALA A 40 -0.59 11.67 0.12
CA ALA A 40 0.55 10.76 0.20
C ALA A 40 0.69 9.91 -1.07
N TYR A 41 -0.41 9.32 -1.53
CA TYR A 41 -0.43 8.56 -2.78
C TYR A 41 -0.04 9.46 -3.97
N LYS A 42 -0.69 10.62 -4.13
CA LYS A 42 -0.41 11.54 -5.25
C LYS A 42 1.05 11.98 -5.32
N LEU A 43 1.68 12.25 -4.17
CA LEU A 43 3.10 12.62 -4.13
C LEU A 43 4.01 11.43 -4.45
N THR A 44 3.67 10.24 -3.97
CA THR A 44 4.44 9.02 -4.25
C THR A 44 4.35 8.66 -5.72
N GLU A 45 3.15 8.73 -6.30
CA GLU A 45 2.90 8.46 -7.71
C GLU A 45 3.59 9.47 -8.61
N LYS A 46 3.54 10.77 -8.26
CA LYS A 46 4.30 11.80 -8.97
C LYS A 46 5.81 11.49 -8.96
N CYS A 47 6.37 11.16 -7.81
CA CYS A 47 7.78 10.76 -7.71
C CYS A 47 8.06 9.54 -8.59
N ARG A 48 7.22 8.50 -8.51
CA ARG A 48 7.38 7.24 -9.25
C ARG A 48 7.46 7.53 -10.75
N VAL A 49 6.47 8.22 -11.31
CA VAL A 49 6.38 8.53 -12.74
C VAL A 49 7.57 9.38 -13.20
N GLU A 50 7.97 10.40 -12.43
CA GLU A 50 9.12 11.24 -12.78
C GLU A 50 10.44 10.45 -12.79
N GLN A 51 10.70 9.67 -11.74
CA GLN A 51 11.94 8.92 -11.61
C GLN A 51 12.01 7.73 -12.56
N GLU A 52 10.88 7.11 -12.88
CA GLU A 52 10.78 6.06 -13.91
C GLU A 52 11.16 6.60 -15.29
N ASN A 53 10.64 7.76 -15.69
CA ASN A 53 11.01 8.40 -16.95
C ASN A 53 12.51 8.74 -17.01
N ILE A 54 13.07 9.25 -15.92
CA ILE A 54 14.51 9.54 -15.81
C ILE A 54 15.32 8.24 -15.94
N ALA A 55 14.90 7.17 -15.26
CA ALA A 55 15.58 5.89 -15.29
C ALA A 55 15.52 5.23 -16.68
N ARG A 56 14.36 5.26 -17.35
CA ARG A 56 14.18 4.78 -18.74
C ARG A 56 15.13 5.51 -19.69
N ASN A 57 15.20 6.83 -19.58
CA ASN A 57 16.08 7.65 -20.42
C ASN A 57 17.57 7.40 -20.12
N LYS A 58 17.95 7.26 -18.85
CA LYS A 58 19.35 7.08 -18.44
C LYS A 58 19.88 5.69 -18.78
N LEU A 59 19.07 4.65 -18.60
CA LEU A 59 19.49 3.26 -18.79
C LEU A 59 19.24 2.73 -20.21
N GLY A 60 18.26 3.29 -20.93
CA GLY A 60 17.93 2.87 -22.29
C GLY A 60 17.72 1.36 -22.38
N ALA A 61 18.55 0.66 -23.16
CA ALA A 61 18.48 -0.79 -23.33
C ALA A 61 18.81 -1.60 -22.05
N LYS A 62 19.42 -0.98 -21.03
CA LYS A 62 19.71 -1.62 -19.73
C LYS A 62 18.55 -1.47 -18.74
N TYR A 63 17.50 -0.76 -19.13
CA TYR A 63 16.31 -0.64 -18.33
C TYR A 63 15.57 -1.99 -18.33
N ASN A 64 15.36 -2.57 -17.16
CA ASN A 64 14.74 -3.89 -16.97
C ASN A 64 13.79 -3.86 -15.78
N ASP A 65 13.04 -4.94 -15.59
CA ASP A 65 12.03 -5.06 -14.53
C ASP A 65 12.59 -4.96 -13.10
N GLU A 66 13.90 -5.19 -12.88
CA GLU A 66 14.53 -4.97 -11.58
C GLU A 66 14.72 -3.48 -11.26
N VAL A 67 14.85 -2.67 -12.31
CA VAL A 67 14.83 -1.21 -12.22
C VAL A 67 13.38 -0.69 -12.32
N ASP A 68 12.53 -1.38 -13.08
CA ASP A 68 11.19 -0.94 -13.47
C ASP A 68 10.12 -1.00 -12.35
N ILE A 69 9.22 -0.01 -12.46
CA ILE A 69 7.89 0.24 -11.88
C ILE A 69 7.55 -0.23 -10.46
N ASP A 70 7.55 -1.53 -10.16
CA ASP A 70 6.78 -2.05 -9.02
C ASP A 70 7.57 -2.14 -7.71
N ILE A 71 8.90 -2.17 -7.79
CA ILE A 71 9.70 -2.52 -6.61
C ILE A 71 10.72 -1.44 -6.28
N TYR A 72 11.75 -1.20 -7.10
CA TYR A 72 12.86 -0.36 -6.63
C TYR A 72 12.48 1.13 -6.54
N ILE A 73 12.10 1.73 -7.67
CA ILE A 73 11.77 3.17 -7.74
C ILE A 73 10.56 3.47 -6.85
N LEU A 74 9.53 2.62 -6.87
CA LEU A 74 8.38 2.76 -5.97
C LEU A 74 8.80 2.72 -4.50
N ASN A 75 9.63 1.74 -4.08
CA ASN A 75 10.11 1.68 -2.70
C ASN A 75 10.92 2.92 -2.31
N MET A 76 11.74 3.45 -3.21
CA MET A 76 12.51 4.67 -2.95
C MET A 76 11.59 5.90 -2.83
N CYS A 77 10.56 6.02 -3.67
CA CYS A 77 9.57 7.10 -3.61
C CYS A 77 8.62 7.02 -2.39
N ILE A 78 8.30 5.80 -1.94
CA ILE A 78 7.56 5.58 -0.68
C ILE A 78 8.39 6.05 0.51
N LYS A 79 9.69 5.70 0.55
CA LYS A 79 10.61 6.09 1.63
C LYS A 79 10.94 7.58 1.60
N ASN A 80 11.15 8.14 0.41
CA ASN A 80 11.48 9.54 0.19
C ASN A 80 10.82 10.06 -1.09
N ARG A 81 9.78 10.87 -0.94
CA ARG A 81 9.02 11.47 -2.05
C ARG A 81 9.83 12.46 -2.91
N ASN A 82 11.02 12.86 -2.44
CA ASN A 82 11.97 13.70 -3.17
C ASN A 82 13.16 12.88 -3.71
N TYR A 83 13.01 11.56 -3.82
CA TYR A 83 14.02 10.68 -4.39
C TYR A 83 14.44 11.14 -5.80
N LYS A 84 15.74 11.03 -6.09
CA LYS A 84 16.32 11.35 -7.39
C LYS A 84 17.17 10.19 -7.89
N PHE A 85 16.71 9.53 -8.94
CA PHE A 85 17.36 8.39 -9.57
C PHE A 85 18.80 8.70 -10.01
N GLU A 86 19.04 9.90 -10.53
CA GLU A 86 20.38 10.31 -11.01
C GLU A 86 21.42 10.38 -9.91
N SER A 87 20.99 10.63 -8.67
CA SER A 87 21.85 10.72 -7.49
C SER A 87 22.01 9.37 -6.78
N ASP A 88 21.37 8.31 -7.28
CA ASP A 88 21.38 7.00 -6.66
C ASP A 88 22.74 6.32 -6.81
N PRO A 89 23.42 5.94 -5.70
CA PRO A 89 24.70 5.26 -5.76
C PRO A 89 24.67 3.93 -6.55
N LYS A 90 23.52 3.25 -6.60
CA LYS A 90 23.37 1.97 -7.32
C LYS A 90 23.46 2.15 -8.84
N TYR A 91 23.11 3.32 -9.36
CA TYR A 91 23.02 3.62 -10.80
C TYR A 91 23.86 4.84 -11.19
N ARG A 92 24.88 5.16 -10.39
CA ARG A 92 25.83 6.25 -10.66
C ARG A 92 26.94 5.81 -11.61
#